data_AF-A0A3D5WE51-F1
#
_entry.id   AF-A0A3D5WE51-F1
#
_cell.length_a   1.000
_cell.length_b   1.000
_cell.length_c   1.000
_cell.angle_alpha   90.00
_cell.angle_beta   90.00
_cell.angle_gamma   90.00
#
_symmetry.space_group_name_H-M   'P 1'
#
loop_
_entity.id
_entity.type
_entity.pdbx_description
1 polymer ?
#
loop_
_entity_poly.entity_id
_entity_poly.type
_entity_poly.pdbx_seq_one_letter_code
_entity_poly.pdbx_strand_id
1 'polypeptide(L)'
;MAPVLDKIAKLPTPKRIMILIGILLLISGGYYYLFYMPKQTEITQLQSKLEQLQSDLIKRQTIARKLPQFKKEVVKLNEDFTIALVQLPNKKEISTLLSSVSKLGRETGLEFLFFKPLPEVKQGFYAEIPVDITVLGNFHKVATFFDRVSRLSRI
;
A
#
# COMPACT_ATOMS: atom_id res chain seq x y z
N MET A 1 30.88 14.59 -69.48
CA MET A 1 29.62 14.19 -68.83
C MET A 1 28.72 13.62 -69.93
N ALA A 2 28.26 12.38 -70.04
CA ALA A 2 28.50 11.11 -69.35
C ALA A 2 28.47 10.02 -70.46
N PRO A 3 29.58 9.33 -70.78
CA PRO A 3 29.71 8.38 -71.91
C PRO A 3 28.84 7.10 -71.77
N VAL A 4 28.10 7.00 -70.67
CA VAL A 4 27.19 5.91 -70.33
C VAL A 4 25.84 6.07 -71.04
N LEU A 5 25.42 7.32 -71.29
CA LEU A 5 24.12 7.63 -71.92
C LEU A 5 24.10 7.19 -73.41
N ASP A 6 25.19 7.42 -74.13
CA ASP A 6 25.29 7.07 -75.56
C ASP A 6 25.37 5.56 -75.81
N LYS A 7 25.95 4.81 -74.86
CA LYS A 7 25.98 3.34 -74.90
C LYS A 7 24.60 2.72 -74.66
N ILE A 8 23.76 3.36 -73.85
CA ILE A 8 22.38 2.93 -73.57
C ILE A 8 21.47 3.23 -74.77
N ALA A 9 21.75 4.28 -75.53
CA ALA A 9 20.99 4.66 -76.73
C ALA A 9 21.19 3.71 -77.93
N LYS A 10 22.33 3.02 -78.03
CA LYS A 10 22.65 2.06 -79.12
C LYS A 10 22.24 0.60 -78.85
N LEU A 11 21.60 0.29 -77.71
CA LEU A 11 21.17 -1.07 -77.36
C LEU A 11 19.78 -1.42 -77.94
N PRO A 12 19.51 -2.70 -78.30
CA PRO A 12 18.24 -3.13 -78.86
C PRO A 12 17.07 -2.84 -77.91
N THR A 13 15.94 -2.40 -78.47
CA THR A 13 14.72 -1.93 -77.79
C THR A 13 14.27 -2.74 -76.57
N PRO A 14 14.28 -4.09 -76.53
CA PRO A 14 13.86 -4.85 -75.35
C PRO A 14 14.79 -4.67 -74.14
N LYS A 15 16.12 -4.54 -74.35
CA LYS A 15 17.08 -4.34 -73.24
C LYS A 15 16.94 -2.95 -72.62
N ARG A 16 16.60 -1.94 -73.42
CA ARG A 16 16.36 -0.57 -72.95
C ARG A 16 15.10 -0.47 -72.08
N ILE A 17 14.04 -1.19 -72.46
CA ILE A 17 12.79 -1.28 -71.67
C ILE A 17 13.06 -1.98 -70.32
N MET A 18 13.84 -3.06 -70.32
CA MET A 18 14.18 -3.78 -69.09
C MET A 18 14.96 -2.92 -68.08
N ILE A 19 15.91 -2.10 -68.56
CA ILE A 19 16.66 -1.17 -67.71
C ILE A 19 15.73 -0.08 -67.13
N LEU A 20 14.81 0.46 -67.94
CA LEU A 20 13.82 1.44 -67.49
C LEU A 20 12.89 0.88 -66.41
N ILE A 21 12.38 -0.34 -66.60
CA ILE A 21 11.56 -1.03 -65.60
C ILE A 21 12.35 -1.28 -64.32
N GLY A 22 13.62 -1.68 -64.43
CA GLY A 22 14.52 -1.87 -63.30
C GLY A 22 14.68 -0.59 -62.48
N ILE A 23 14.94 0.54 -63.13
CA ILE A 23 15.06 1.85 -62.47
C ILE A 23 13.73 2.26 -61.82
N LEU A 24 12.60 2.06 -62.50
CA LEU A 24 11.27 2.38 -61.96
C LEU A 24 10.96 1.56 -60.70
N LEU A 25 11.25 0.26 -60.71
CA LEU A 25 11.08 -0.61 -59.55
C LEU A 25 12.02 -0.23 -58.41
N LEU A 26 13.25 0.17 -58.71
CA LEU A 26 14.23 0.59 -57.70
C LEU A 26 13.80 1.89 -57.01
N ILE A 27 13.28 2.85 -57.76
CA ILE A 27 12.72 4.10 -57.22
C ILE A 27 11.45 3.81 -56.40
N SER A 28 10.53 3.00 -56.93
CA SER A 28 9.28 2.64 -56.26
C SER A 28 9.53 1.86 -54.96
N GLY A 29 10.42 0.85 -55.00
CA GLY A 29 10.83 0.08 -53.84
C GLY A 29 11.57 0.92 -52.80
N GLY A 30 12.47 1.81 -53.24
CA GLY A 30 13.16 2.75 -52.36
C GLY A 30 12.20 3.71 -51.67
N TYR A 31 11.22 4.26 -52.39
CA TYR A 31 10.20 5.13 -51.82
C TYR A 31 9.29 4.39 -50.83
N TYR A 32 8.85 3.18 -51.19
CA TYR A 32 8.04 2.34 -50.31
C TYR A 32 8.78 2.02 -49.00
N TYR A 33 10.04 1.59 -49.09
CA TYR A 33 10.82 1.23 -47.91
C TYR A 33 11.16 2.45 -47.03
N LEU A 34 11.58 3.57 -47.63
CA LEU A 34 12.01 4.75 -46.88
C LEU A 34 10.88 5.62 -46.35
N PHE A 35 9.72 5.68 -47.02
CA PHE A 35 8.64 6.59 -46.62
C PHE A 35 7.39 5.89 -46.09
N TYR A 36 7.01 4.74 -46.66
CA TYR A 36 5.78 4.06 -46.27
C TYR A 36 5.95 3.27 -44.97
N MET A 37 7.06 2.52 -44.87
CA MET A 37 7.35 1.69 -43.69
C MET A 37 7.47 2.49 -42.38
N PRO A 38 8.25 3.60 -42.29
CA PRO A 38 8.35 4.35 -41.04
C PRO A 38 7.04 5.03 -40.65
N LYS A 39 6.28 5.54 -41.61
CA LYS A 39 4.96 6.14 -41.33
C LYS A 39 3.98 5.12 -40.76
N GLN A 40 3.98 3.89 -41.28
CA GLN A 40 3.14 2.84 -40.74
C GLN A 40 3.55 2.48 -39.30
N THR A 41 4.86 2.38 -39.01
CA THR A 41 5.33 2.13 -37.66
C THR A 41 5.01 3.26 -36.69
N GLU A 42 5.08 4.51 -37.14
CA GLU A 42 4.72 5.68 -36.34
C GLU A 42 3.23 5.68 -36.00
N ILE A 43 2.36 5.37 -36.96
CA ILE A 43 0.91 5.24 -36.71
C ILE A 43 0.63 4.17 -35.66
N THR A 44 1.24 2.99 -35.77
CA THR A 44 1.03 1.91 -34.79
C THR A 44 1.56 2.28 -33.41
N GLN A 45 2.70 2.96 -33.31
CA GLN A 45 3.23 3.44 -32.04
C GLN A 45 2.32 4.51 -31.40
N LEU A 46 1.81 5.45 -32.20
CA LEU A 46 0.88 6.47 -31.72
C LEU A 46 -0.44 5.84 -31.25
N GLN A 47 -0.97 4.85 -31.96
CA GLN A 47 -2.17 4.12 -31.54
C GLN A 47 -1.95 3.39 -30.21
N SER A 48 -0.84 2.65 -30.07
CA SER A 48 -0.51 1.97 -28.81
C SER A 48 -0.37 2.95 -27.65
N LYS A 49 0.28 4.10 -27.89
CA LYS A 49 0.41 5.16 -26.88
C LYS A 49 -0.93 5.75 -26.50
N LEU A 50 -1.83 5.93 -27.46
CA LEU A 50 -3.19 6.43 -27.23
C LEU A 50 -3.98 5.46 -26.34
N GLU A 51 -3.96 4.16 -26.64
CA GLU A 51 -4.60 3.12 -25.83
C GLU A 51 -4.05 3.08 -24.39
N GLN A 52 -2.72 3.16 -24.23
CA GLN A 52 -2.08 3.24 -22.92
C GLN A 52 -2.55 4.46 -22.13
N LEU A 53 -2.53 5.65 -22.75
CA LEU A 53 -2.97 6.88 -22.10
C LEU A 53 -4.46 6.83 -21.72
N GLN A 54 -5.31 6.25 -22.55
CA GLN A 54 -6.73 6.06 -22.23
C GLN A 54 -6.91 5.11 -21.04
N SER A 55 -6.20 3.98 -21.02
CA SER A 55 -6.22 3.05 -19.90
C SER A 55 -5.80 3.73 -18.59
N ASP A 56 -4.73 4.52 -18.63
CA ASP A 56 -4.23 5.26 -17.48
C ASP A 56 -5.20 6.33 -17.01
N LEU A 57 -5.87 7.02 -17.93
CA LEU A 57 -6.90 8.00 -17.59
C LEU A 57 -8.05 7.31 -16.85
N ILE A 58 -8.55 6.18 -17.37
CA ILE A 58 -9.66 5.43 -16.74
C ILE A 58 -9.26 4.97 -15.34
N LYS A 59 -8.05 4.42 -15.16
CA LYS A 59 -7.53 4.03 -13.83
C LYS A 59 -7.47 5.22 -12.87
N ARG A 60 -6.91 6.36 -13.31
CA ARG A 60 -6.83 7.56 -12.46
C ARG A 60 -8.19 8.14 -12.13
N GLN A 61 -9.11 8.16 -13.08
CA GLN A 61 -10.46 8.68 -12.89
C GLN A 61 -11.29 7.80 -11.94
N THR A 62 -11.15 6.47 -12.03
CA THR A 62 -11.80 5.54 -11.09
C THR A 62 -11.26 5.71 -9.67
N ILE A 63 -9.95 5.89 -9.49
CA ILE A 63 -9.34 6.19 -8.19
C ILE A 63 -9.85 7.54 -7.65
N ALA A 64 -9.82 8.58 -8.48
CA ALA A 64 -10.28 9.92 -8.10
C ALA A 64 -11.76 9.94 -7.69
N ARG A 65 -12.62 9.16 -8.38
CA ARG A 65 -14.04 9.02 -8.04
C ARG A 65 -14.27 8.29 -6.72
N LYS A 66 -13.40 7.35 -6.34
CA LYS A 66 -13.47 6.60 -5.08
C LYS A 66 -12.84 7.33 -3.89
N LEU A 67 -11.95 8.29 -4.14
CA LEU A 67 -11.30 9.12 -3.11
C LEU A 67 -12.27 9.75 -2.09
N PRO A 68 -13.40 10.38 -2.48
CA PRO A 68 -14.36 10.91 -1.51
C PRO A 68 -15.05 9.84 -0.67
N GLN A 69 -15.25 8.63 -1.19
CA GLN A 69 -15.82 7.52 -0.42
C GLN A 69 -14.82 7.04 0.65
N PHE A 70 -13.56 6.84 0.28
CA PHE A 70 -12.50 6.48 1.24
C PHE A 70 -12.30 7.55 2.30
N LYS A 71 -12.35 8.84 1.95
CA LYS A 71 -12.30 9.93 2.94
C LYS A 71 -13.45 9.86 3.94
N LYS A 72 -14.68 9.58 3.49
CA LYS A 72 -15.83 9.40 4.38
C LYS A 72 -15.65 8.20 5.31
N GLU A 73 -15.13 7.10 4.78
CA GLU A 73 -14.87 5.89 5.56
C GLU A 73 -13.81 6.11 6.65
N VAL A 74 -12.73 6.84 6.33
CA VAL A 74 -11.71 7.24 7.31
C VAL A 74 -12.29 8.14 8.40
N VAL A 75 -13.14 9.11 8.04
CA VAL A 75 -13.81 9.98 9.03
C VAL A 75 -14.68 9.15 9.96
N LYS A 76 -15.51 8.25 9.41
CA LYS A 76 -16.37 7.36 10.19
C LYS A 76 -15.54 6.47 11.13
N LEU A 77 -14.45 5.89 10.63
CA LEU A 77 -13.58 5.04 11.44
C LEU A 77 -12.90 5.84 12.57
N ASN A 78 -12.55 7.11 12.34
CA ASN A 78 -12.02 7.98 13.39
C ASN A 78 -13.09 8.36 14.43
N GLU A 79 -14.36 8.55 14.02
CA GLU A 79 -15.48 8.77 14.94
C GLU A 79 -15.70 7.53 15.82
N ASP A 80 -15.78 6.35 15.21
CA ASP A 80 -15.91 5.07 15.90
C ASP A 80 -14.73 4.82 16.85
N PHE A 81 -13.51 5.14 16.41
CA PHE A 81 -12.29 5.05 17.23
C PHE A 81 -12.33 6.04 18.41
N THR A 82 -12.82 7.26 18.20
CA THR A 82 -12.97 8.26 19.28
C THR A 82 -13.98 7.80 20.31
N ILE A 83 -15.09 7.19 19.89
CA ILE A 83 -16.09 6.60 20.78
C ILE A 83 -15.49 5.43 21.57
N ALA A 84 -14.72 4.56 20.91
CA ALA A 84 -14.01 3.45 21.57
C ALA A 84 -12.95 3.95 22.57
N LEU A 85 -12.24 5.04 22.27
CA LEU A 85 -11.30 5.67 23.20
C LEU A 85 -11.99 6.25 24.44
N VAL A 86 -13.20 6.79 24.31
CA VAL A 86 -14.00 7.23 25.47
C VAL A 86 -14.39 6.04 26.36
N GLN A 87 -14.62 4.87 25.76
CA GLN A 87 -14.85 3.61 26.48
C GLN A 87 -13.57 2.97 27.03
N LEU A 88 -12.39 3.49 26.71
CA LEU A 88 -11.09 3.08 27.25
C LEU A 88 -10.55 4.23 28.13
N PRO A 89 -11.02 4.42 29.38
CA PRO A 89 -10.62 5.51 30.27
C PRO A 89 -9.23 5.21 30.87
N ASN A 90 -8.22 5.03 30.02
CA ASN A 90 -6.96 4.39 30.39
C ASN A 90 -5.96 5.27 31.17
N LYS A 91 -6.35 6.46 31.64
CA LYS A 91 -5.46 7.31 32.45
C LYS A 91 -5.96 7.68 33.84
N LYS A 92 -7.28 7.64 34.09
CA LYS A 92 -7.82 7.97 35.43
C LYS A 92 -8.01 6.76 36.34
N GLU A 93 -7.81 5.55 35.82
CA GLU A 93 -8.15 4.31 36.52
C GLU A 93 -6.98 3.63 37.25
N ILE A 94 -5.73 4.00 36.96
CA ILE A 94 -4.55 3.39 37.59
C ILE A 94 -4.44 3.81 39.08
N SER A 95 -4.73 5.07 39.40
CA SER A 95 -4.71 5.57 40.79
C SER A 95 -5.85 5.03 41.65
N THR A 96 -6.98 4.65 41.05
CA THR A 96 -8.13 4.07 41.76
C THR A 96 -7.99 2.56 41.92
N LEU A 97 -7.32 1.86 40.99
CA LEU A 97 -6.94 0.44 41.15
C LEU A 97 -5.91 0.25 42.27
N LEU A 98 -4.83 1.05 42.26
CA LEU A 98 -3.79 1.01 43.31
C LEU A 98 -4.37 1.23 44.72
N SER A 99 -5.30 2.17 44.85
CA SER A 99 -5.94 2.48 46.14
C SER A 99 -6.98 1.42 46.55
N SER A 100 -7.72 0.83 45.61
CA SER A 100 -8.70 -0.24 45.90
C SER A 100 -8.04 -1.57 46.28
N VAL A 101 -6.95 -1.96 45.61
CA VAL A 101 -6.18 -3.18 45.96
C VAL A 101 -5.50 -3.01 47.32
N SER A 102 -4.92 -1.84 47.61
CA SER A 102 -4.34 -1.53 48.92
C SER A 102 -5.38 -1.54 50.05
N LYS A 103 -6.63 -1.12 49.76
CA LYS A 103 -7.73 -1.11 50.74
C LYS A 103 -8.26 -2.51 51.02
N LEU A 104 -8.50 -3.31 49.98
CA LEU A 104 -8.93 -4.72 50.08
C LEU A 104 -7.88 -5.58 50.79
N GLY A 105 -6.60 -5.30 50.56
CA GLY A 105 -5.48 -5.97 51.21
C GLY A 105 -5.41 -5.73 52.73
N ARG A 106 -5.64 -4.49 53.16
CA ARG A 106 -5.74 -4.13 54.58
C ARG A 106 -6.98 -4.74 55.24
N GLU A 107 -8.12 -4.74 54.56
CA GLU A 107 -9.38 -5.30 55.08
C GLU A 107 -9.34 -6.83 55.24
N THR A 108 -8.51 -7.54 54.48
CA THR A 108 -8.32 -9.00 54.60
C THR A 108 -7.25 -9.42 55.62
N GLY A 109 -6.53 -8.45 56.20
CA GLY A 109 -5.47 -8.70 57.18
C GLY A 109 -4.29 -9.48 56.60
N LEU A 110 -3.92 -9.16 55.35
CA LEU A 110 -2.70 -9.62 54.69
C LEU A 110 -1.66 -8.48 54.76
N GLU A 111 -0.42 -8.79 55.14
CA GLU A 111 0.68 -7.84 55.04
C GLU A 111 1.22 -7.86 53.61
N PHE A 112 0.99 -6.77 52.88
CA PHE A 112 1.58 -6.55 51.56
C PHE A 112 3.00 -6.06 51.77
N LEU A 113 3.98 -6.92 51.46
CA LEU A 113 5.39 -6.59 51.63
C LEU A 113 5.95 -5.79 50.45
N PHE A 114 5.44 -6.03 49.23
CA PHE A 114 5.97 -5.36 48.04
C PHE A 114 4.96 -5.35 46.89
N PHE A 115 4.75 -4.16 46.29
CA PHE A 115 4.00 -3.98 45.05
C PHE A 115 4.82 -3.06 44.16
N LYS A 116 5.45 -3.60 43.11
CA LYS A 116 6.32 -2.83 42.22
C LYS A 116 5.85 -3.00 40.77
N PRO A 117 5.30 -1.93 40.16
CA PRO A 117 5.09 -1.89 38.73
C PRO A 117 6.44 -1.93 38.01
N LEU A 118 6.55 -2.80 37.01
CA LEU A 118 7.69 -2.90 36.12
C LEU A 118 7.51 -1.98 34.90
N PRO A 119 8.58 -1.72 34.13
CA PRO A 119 8.49 -0.88 32.93
C PRO A 119 7.50 -1.43 31.90
N GLU A 120 6.79 -0.52 31.24
CA GLU A 120 5.79 -0.81 30.20
C GLU A 120 6.43 -1.55 29.01
N VAL A 121 5.86 -2.70 28.64
CA VAL A 121 6.26 -3.48 27.47
C VAL A 121 5.27 -3.22 26.34
N LYS A 122 5.72 -2.50 25.30
CA LYS A 122 4.88 -2.15 24.17
C LYS A 122 4.75 -3.32 23.21
N GLN A 123 3.52 -3.78 22.99
CA GLN A 123 3.17 -4.82 22.04
C GLN A 123 2.30 -4.21 20.94
N GLY A 124 2.93 -3.53 19.98
CA GLY A 124 2.28 -3.03 18.75
C GLY A 124 1.05 -2.13 18.95
N PHE A 125 -0.11 -2.75 19.19
CA PHE A 125 -1.41 -2.11 19.41
C PHE A 125 -1.84 -2.00 20.89
N TYR A 126 -1.11 -2.61 21.82
CA TYR A 126 -1.36 -2.55 23.27
C TYR A 126 -0.05 -2.46 24.05
N ALA A 127 -0.16 -2.18 25.35
CA ALA A 127 0.98 -2.11 26.24
C ALA A 127 0.69 -2.90 27.51
N GLU A 128 1.64 -3.75 27.89
CA GLU A 128 1.58 -4.55 29.11
C GLU A 128 2.34 -3.82 30.22
N ILE A 129 1.75 -3.73 31.41
CA ILE A 129 2.42 -3.22 32.62
C ILE A 129 2.55 -4.38 33.60
N PRO A 130 3.69 -5.08 33.63
CA PRO A 130 3.88 -6.19 34.56
C PRO A 130 3.97 -5.65 36.00
N VAL A 131 3.47 -6.43 36.95
CA VAL A 131 3.46 -6.04 38.37
C VAL A 131 4.00 -7.18 39.23
N ASP A 132 5.05 -6.89 39.98
CA ASP A 132 5.58 -7.81 40.98
C ASP A 132 4.85 -7.60 42.31
N ILE A 133 4.26 -8.67 42.83
CA ILE A 133 3.51 -8.67 44.08
C ILE A 133 4.11 -9.68 45.05
N THR A 134 4.46 -9.25 46.26
CA THR A 134 4.87 -10.12 47.37
C THR A 134 3.88 -9.96 48.53
N VAL A 135 3.23 -11.05 48.90
CA VAL A 135 2.23 -11.11 49.98
C VAL A 135 2.67 -12.07 51.07
N LEU A 136 2.40 -11.73 52.33
CA LEU A 136 2.64 -12.59 53.48
C LEU A 136 1.33 -12.80 54.24
N GLY A 137 1.00 -14.06 54.53
CA GLY A 137 -0.20 -14.41 55.30
C GLY A 137 -0.55 -15.89 55.26
N ASN A 138 -1.65 -16.24 55.93
CA ASN A 138 -2.15 -17.61 56.01
C ASN A 138 -2.70 -18.08 54.64
N PHE A 139 -2.46 -19.35 54.29
CA PHE A 139 -2.79 -19.94 52.98
C PHE A 139 -4.21 -19.63 52.50
N HIS A 140 -5.19 -19.78 53.39
CA HIS A 140 -6.60 -19.54 53.07
C HIS A 140 -6.89 -18.08 52.67
N LYS A 141 -6.20 -17.11 53.30
CA LYS A 141 -6.35 -15.69 52.98
C LYS A 141 -5.70 -15.34 51.64
N VAL A 142 -4.54 -15.94 51.36
CA VAL A 142 -3.85 -15.79 50.07
C VAL A 142 -4.70 -16.34 48.93
N ALA A 143 -5.27 -17.53 49.09
CA ALA A 143 -6.19 -18.12 48.10
C ALA A 143 -7.42 -17.25 47.84
N THR A 144 -8.03 -16.71 48.91
CA THR A 144 -9.19 -15.81 48.81
C THR A 144 -8.84 -14.49 48.10
N PHE A 145 -7.61 -13.99 48.29
CA PHE A 145 -7.13 -12.79 47.60
C PHE A 145 -7.02 -13.02 46.08
N PHE A 146 -6.40 -14.12 45.65
CA PHE A 146 -6.30 -14.45 44.22
C PHE A 146 -7.66 -14.69 43.55
N ASP A 147 -8.62 -15.36 44.23
CA ASP A 147 -9.99 -15.54 43.70
C ASP A 147 -10.75 -14.20 43.59
N ARG A 148 -10.53 -13.26 44.52
CA ARG A 148 -11.14 -11.93 44.41
C ARG A 148 -10.51 -11.09 43.30
N VAL A 149 -9.20 -11.20 43.09
CA VAL A 149 -8.49 -10.49 42.01
C VAL A 149 -8.92 -11.01 40.64
N SER A 150 -9.11 -12.33 40.47
CA SER A 150 -9.55 -12.92 39.19
C SER A 150 -10.99 -12.53 38.81
N ARG A 151 -11.82 -12.16 39.79
CA ARG A 151 -13.21 -11.72 39.60
C ARG A 151 -13.35 -10.22 39.38
N LEU A 152 -12.26 -9.45 39.41
CA LEU A 152 -12.30 -8.04 39.05
C LEU A 152 -12.59 -7.93 37.55
N SER A 153 -13.64 -7.17 37.21
CA SER A 153 -14.11 -6.94 35.85
C SER A 153 -13.19 -6.00 35.05
N ARG A 154 -11.90 -6.35 34.90
CA ARG A 154 -10.99 -5.64 34.00
C ARG A 154 -10.00 -6.58 33.32
N ILE A 155 -9.85 -6.37 32.01
CA ILE A 155 -8.76 -6.84 31.14
C ILE A 155 -8.06 -5.58 30.66
#